data_AF-A0A8J6CCI0-F1
#
_entry.id   AF-A0A8J6CCI0-F1
#
_cell.length_a   1.000
_cell.length_b   1.000
_cell.length_c   1.000
_cell.angle_alpha   90.00
_cell.angle_beta   90.00
_cell.angle_gamma   90.00
#
_symmetry.space_group_name_H-M   'P 1'
#
loop_
_entity.id
_entity.type
_entity.pdbx_description
1 polymer ?
#
loop_
_entity_poly.entity_id
_entity_poly.type
_entity_poly.pdbx_seq_one_letter_code
_entity_poly.pdbx_strand_id
1 'polypeptide(L)'
;MFRAALRWGVRGLAQVARRAAPAAEPAAAPAAAPLTWRGRAAYTAAYAYVCVNVGALLTNQNESLVALETFVVISREVLAPSEDEKLEKCLDVLARGLPLSTTLRELVVRTDGVAPRLLELSRSAHTVKARHHAAKALDTTCALPAARRALIDIGLHEGMVALILDPAALRFVRKATASALAQLAAGAARAAEAGDAQARADLDRLAAAGAIRALQASLDDPACARQRTRGALLRMCGALHAGTAEHARVLAALSGAERELVEARRAELAARKADPLAPLVDSAHSLLVEGGALMYLHTAAGGLVWGALESARARLGARQIARHALVTSAVTCLLPITVVGGLVTAYHELEKATDTRPQKLAMYSAAALLLYPGWRAMQVVEAVAPHWLGGHIVGFMSFFAWLRYTESDLLRSDAQLLAADSTRDGAADSSGPDSG
;
A
#
# COMPACT_ATOMS: atom_id res chain seq x y z
N MET A 1 -7.45 18.75 -7.03
CA MET A 1 -7.60 18.73 -5.56
C MET A 1 -6.32 19.03 -4.79
N PHE A 2 -5.19 18.36 -5.04
CA PHE A 2 -3.93 18.58 -4.29
C PHE A 2 -3.44 20.04 -4.24
N ARG A 3 -3.39 20.75 -5.39
CA ARG A 3 -3.05 22.19 -5.43
C ARG A 3 -4.01 23.07 -4.63
N ALA A 4 -5.29 22.69 -4.56
CA ALA A 4 -6.29 23.42 -3.77
C ALA A 4 -6.12 23.12 -2.27
N ALA A 5 -5.88 21.86 -1.90
CA ALA A 5 -5.59 21.44 -0.52
C ALA A 5 -4.29 22.05 0.02
N LEU A 6 -3.22 22.10 -0.79
CA LEU A 6 -1.96 22.73 -0.41
C LEU A 6 -2.12 24.25 -0.26
N ARG A 7 -2.83 24.91 -1.18
CA ARG A 7 -3.13 26.35 -1.06
C ARG A 7 -4.03 26.64 0.14
N TRP A 8 -4.99 25.79 0.43
CA TRP A 8 -5.89 25.93 1.57
C TRP A 8 -5.16 25.65 2.89
N GLY A 9 -4.31 24.63 2.95
CA GLY A 9 -3.47 24.31 4.11
C GLY A 9 -2.46 25.42 4.41
N VAL A 10 -1.74 25.92 3.39
CA VAL A 10 -0.78 27.02 3.56
C VAL A 10 -1.47 28.34 3.93
N ARG A 11 -2.61 28.67 3.30
CA ARG A 11 -3.38 29.88 3.65
C ARG A 11 -4.03 29.76 5.03
N GLY A 12 -4.58 28.59 5.36
CA GLY A 12 -5.18 28.28 6.66
C GLY A 12 -4.14 28.35 7.77
N LEU A 13 -2.98 27.72 7.61
CA LEU A 13 -1.86 27.82 8.53
C LEU A 13 -1.34 29.26 8.65
N ALA A 14 -1.20 30.00 7.54
CA ALA A 14 -0.77 31.40 7.58
C ALA A 14 -1.81 32.34 8.23
N GLN A 15 -3.09 32.00 8.17
CA GLN A 15 -4.17 32.78 8.78
C GLN A 15 -4.35 32.42 10.26
N VAL A 16 -4.18 31.16 10.62
CA VAL A 16 -4.07 30.69 12.01
C VAL A 16 -2.82 31.27 12.65
N ALA A 17 -1.64 31.22 12.02
CA ALA A 17 -0.41 31.83 12.52
C ALA A 17 -0.55 33.35 12.77
N ARG A 18 -1.18 34.08 11.83
CA ARG A 18 -1.46 35.52 11.99
C ARG A 18 -2.43 35.84 13.11
N ARG A 19 -3.36 34.94 13.41
CA ARG A 19 -4.33 35.10 14.52
C ARG A 19 -3.82 34.51 15.84
N ALA A 20 -2.87 33.59 15.77
CA ALA A 20 -2.39 32.82 16.89
C ALA A 20 -1.13 33.42 17.53
N ALA A 21 -0.44 34.34 16.86
CA ALA A 21 0.73 35.03 17.41
C ALA A 21 0.43 35.56 18.82
N PRO A 22 1.01 34.95 19.89
CA PRO A 22 1.03 35.58 21.20
C PRO A 22 1.98 36.77 21.13
N ALA A 23 1.71 37.80 21.92
CA ALA A 23 2.61 38.94 22.16
C ALA A 23 3.89 38.55 22.95
N ALA A 24 4.25 37.27 23.00
CA ALA A 24 5.48 36.81 23.62
C ALA A 24 6.56 36.76 22.53
N GLU A 25 7.41 37.79 22.49
CA GLU A 25 8.73 37.67 21.85
C GLU A 25 9.42 36.45 22.45
N PRO A 26 9.67 35.37 21.68
CA PRO A 26 10.66 34.41 22.13
C PRO A 26 11.96 35.18 22.30
N ALA A 27 12.67 35.00 23.42
CA ALA A 27 14.03 35.48 23.58
C ALA A 27 14.83 34.97 22.38
N ALA A 28 15.03 35.84 21.40
CA ALA A 28 15.61 35.47 20.14
C ALA A 28 17.03 35.00 20.44
N ALA A 29 17.32 33.73 20.18
CA ALA A 29 18.69 33.30 20.00
C ALA A 29 19.38 34.33 19.08
N PRO A 30 20.60 34.80 19.40
CA PRO A 30 21.22 35.88 18.66
C PRO A 30 21.15 35.54 17.17
N ALA A 31 20.41 36.35 16.43
CA ALA A 31 20.15 36.10 15.03
C ALA A 31 21.52 36.00 14.35
N ALA A 32 21.86 34.81 13.86
CA ALA A 32 23.10 34.59 13.14
C ALA A 32 23.22 35.69 12.07
N ALA A 33 24.38 36.34 12.01
CA ALA A 33 24.59 37.48 11.13
C ALA A 33 24.09 37.13 9.71
N PRO A 34 23.28 37.99 9.08
CA PRO A 34 22.68 37.68 7.80
C PRO A 34 23.78 37.36 6.78
N LEU A 35 23.71 36.16 6.19
CA LEU A 35 24.68 35.72 5.19
C LEU A 35 24.79 36.77 4.07
N THR A 36 26.04 37.14 3.75
CA THR A 36 26.35 37.95 2.57
C THR A 36 25.80 37.29 1.31
N TRP A 37 25.63 38.03 0.23
CA TRP A 37 25.17 37.43 -1.04
C TRP A 37 26.07 36.28 -1.50
N ARG A 38 27.40 36.42 -1.28
CA ARG A 38 28.39 35.36 -1.54
C ARG A 38 28.18 34.15 -0.64
N GLY A 39 27.93 34.38 0.65
CA GLY A 39 27.61 33.32 1.60
C GLY A 39 26.32 32.57 1.25
N ARG A 40 25.29 33.29 0.82
CA ARG A 40 24.04 32.68 0.32
C ARG A 40 24.26 31.87 -0.94
N ALA A 41 24.99 32.40 -1.92
CA ALA A 41 25.32 31.69 -3.15
C ALA A 41 26.13 30.41 -2.88
N ALA A 42 27.16 30.50 -2.03
CA ALA A 42 27.97 29.35 -1.64
C ALA A 42 27.16 28.29 -0.90
N TYR A 43 26.30 28.70 0.03
CA TYR A 43 25.42 27.79 0.77
C TYR A 43 24.39 27.11 -0.15
N THR A 44 23.77 27.86 -1.06
CA THR A 44 22.85 27.30 -2.06
C THR A 44 23.57 26.32 -2.99
N ALA A 45 24.78 26.64 -3.45
CA ALA A 45 25.57 25.74 -4.29
C ALA A 45 25.97 24.46 -3.55
N ALA A 46 26.43 24.56 -2.30
CA ALA A 46 26.77 23.41 -1.47
C ALA A 46 25.54 22.53 -1.21
N TYR A 47 24.38 23.13 -0.91
CA TYR A 47 23.14 22.40 -0.72
C TYR A 47 22.69 21.68 -2.00
N ALA A 48 22.72 22.36 -3.15
CA ALA A 48 22.40 21.76 -4.44
C ALA A 48 23.34 20.59 -4.76
N TYR A 49 24.65 20.73 -4.49
CA TYR A 49 25.61 19.65 -4.64
C TYR A 49 25.24 18.43 -3.78
N VAL A 50 24.88 18.63 -2.51
CA VAL A 50 24.40 17.53 -1.63
C VAL A 50 23.14 16.88 -2.21
N CYS A 51 22.15 17.68 -2.64
CA CYS A 51 20.91 17.14 -3.22
C CYS A 51 21.15 16.32 -4.50
N VAL A 52 22.10 16.73 -5.35
CA VAL A 52 22.49 15.96 -6.53
C VAL A 52 23.12 14.62 -6.13
N ASN A 53 24.02 14.62 -5.15
CA ASN A 53 24.65 13.39 -4.65
C ASN A 53 23.66 12.44 -3.98
N VAL A 54 22.74 12.96 -3.16
CA VAL A 54 21.63 12.18 -2.57
C VAL A 54 20.75 11.62 -3.69
N GLY A 55 20.43 12.43 -4.70
CA GLY A 55 19.68 11.96 -5.85
C GLY A 55 20.38 10.84 -6.61
N ALA A 56 21.69 10.93 -6.80
CA ALA A 56 22.50 9.89 -7.44
C ALA A 56 22.52 8.60 -6.62
N LEU A 57 22.71 8.70 -5.29
CA LEU A 57 22.67 7.56 -4.38
C LEU A 57 21.33 6.83 -4.46
N LEU A 58 20.22 7.56 -4.32
CA LEU A 58 18.88 6.98 -4.36
C LEU A 58 18.53 6.40 -5.75
N THR A 59 19.02 7.03 -6.82
CA THR A 59 18.86 6.50 -8.18
C THR A 59 19.58 5.17 -8.35
N ASN A 60 20.81 5.06 -7.85
CA ASN A 60 21.61 3.83 -7.97
C ASN A 60 21.07 2.67 -7.13
N GLN A 61 20.37 2.98 -6.03
CA GLN A 61 19.72 1.99 -5.16
C GLN A 61 18.26 1.70 -5.56
N ASN A 62 17.79 2.24 -6.68
CA ASN A 62 16.40 2.08 -7.07
C ASN A 62 16.14 0.68 -7.67
N GLU A 63 15.43 -0.15 -6.90
CA GLU A 63 15.08 -1.52 -7.29
C GLU A 63 14.27 -1.61 -8.59
N SER A 64 13.42 -0.62 -8.90
CA SER A 64 12.65 -0.62 -10.14
C SER A 64 13.51 -0.37 -11.38
N LEU A 65 14.51 0.52 -11.27
CA LEU A 65 15.48 0.75 -12.35
C LEU A 65 16.35 -0.48 -12.57
N VAL A 66 16.86 -1.08 -11.49
CA VAL A 66 17.65 -2.32 -11.57
C VAL A 66 16.83 -3.41 -12.26
N ALA A 67 15.58 -3.61 -11.84
CA ALA A 67 14.70 -4.61 -12.45
C ALA A 67 14.35 -4.30 -13.91
N LEU A 68 14.12 -3.04 -14.27
CA LEU A 68 13.85 -2.62 -15.66
C LEU A 68 15.06 -2.85 -16.57
N GLU A 69 16.24 -2.40 -16.15
CA GLU A 69 17.48 -2.51 -16.94
C GLU A 69 17.92 -3.96 -17.12
N THR A 70 17.61 -4.82 -16.15
CA THR A 70 17.95 -6.24 -16.17
C THR A 70 16.78 -7.14 -16.56
N PHE A 71 15.64 -6.57 -16.98
CA PHE A 71 14.41 -7.33 -17.20
C PHE A 71 14.59 -8.47 -18.21
N VAL A 72 15.36 -8.26 -19.28
CA VAL A 72 15.65 -9.30 -20.29
C VAL A 72 16.39 -10.51 -19.68
N VAL A 73 17.28 -10.25 -18.73
CA VAL A 73 18.00 -11.32 -18.00
C VAL A 73 17.05 -12.01 -17.03
N ILE A 74 16.28 -11.23 -16.27
CA ILE A 74 15.28 -11.75 -15.32
C ILE A 74 14.25 -12.62 -16.04
N SER A 75 13.69 -12.16 -17.17
CA SER A 75 12.65 -12.87 -17.91
C SER A 75 13.18 -14.19 -18.48
N ARG A 76 14.42 -14.20 -18.99
CA ARG A 76 15.08 -15.43 -19.43
C ARG A 76 15.20 -16.43 -18.29
N GLU A 77 15.61 -15.96 -17.11
CA GLU A 77 15.82 -16.83 -15.97
C GLU A 77 14.53 -17.35 -15.36
N VAL A 78 13.47 -16.54 -15.36
CA VAL A 78 12.13 -16.97 -14.96
C VAL A 78 11.63 -18.06 -15.90
N LEU A 79 11.74 -17.86 -17.22
CA LEU A 79 11.26 -18.78 -18.24
C LEU A 79 12.07 -20.08 -18.31
N ALA A 80 13.39 -20.00 -18.18
CA ALA A 80 14.30 -21.12 -18.23
C ALA A 80 15.39 -20.95 -17.15
N PRO A 81 15.12 -21.37 -15.91
CA PRO A 81 16.07 -21.27 -14.81
C PRO A 81 17.33 -22.07 -15.12
N SER A 82 18.51 -21.44 -14.98
CA SER A 82 19.79 -22.14 -15.08
C SER A 82 20.28 -22.64 -13.72
N GLU A 83 20.05 -21.87 -12.66
CA GLU A 83 20.47 -22.17 -11.28
C GLU A 83 19.45 -21.61 -10.29
N ASP A 84 19.18 -22.33 -9.20
CA ASP A 84 18.20 -21.91 -8.18
C ASP A 84 18.57 -20.60 -7.50
N GLU A 85 19.85 -20.42 -7.15
CA GLU A 85 20.32 -19.18 -6.51
C GLU A 85 20.14 -17.97 -7.44
N LYS A 86 20.40 -18.15 -8.73
CA LYS A 86 20.25 -17.09 -9.73
C LYS A 86 18.78 -16.77 -9.99
N LEU A 87 17.93 -17.79 -10.07
CA LEU A 87 16.48 -17.62 -10.17
C LEU A 87 15.95 -16.85 -8.94
N GLU A 88 16.34 -17.25 -7.73
CA GLU A 88 15.92 -16.60 -6.49
C GLU A 88 16.28 -15.11 -6.49
N LYS A 89 17.54 -14.77 -6.83
CA LYS A 89 17.99 -13.37 -6.96
C LYS A 89 17.17 -12.59 -8.00
N CYS A 90 16.90 -13.19 -9.16
CA CYS A 90 16.10 -12.55 -10.21
C CYS A 90 14.66 -12.30 -9.76
N LEU A 91 14.04 -13.27 -9.08
CA LEU A 91 12.69 -13.15 -8.54
C LEU A 91 12.61 -12.11 -7.41
N ASP A 92 13.63 -12.02 -6.55
CA ASP A 92 13.73 -11.03 -5.48
C ASP A 92 13.80 -9.60 -6.05
N VAL A 93 14.70 -9.35 -7.00
CA VAL A 93 14.80 -8.07 -7.73
C VAL A 93 13.47 -7.72 -8.41
N LEU A 94 12.85 -8.68 -9.10
CA LEU A 94 11.56 -8.47 -9.75
C LEU A 94 10.46 -8.13 -8.73
N ALA A 95 10.37 -8.86 -7.62
CA ALA A 95 9.36 -8.66 -6.58
C ALA A 95 9.53 -7.34 -5.81
N ARG A 96 10.76 -6.80 -5.71
CA ARG A 96 11.04 -5.47 -5.17
C ARG A 96 10.78 -4.34 -6.16
N GLY A 97 11.06 -4.56 -7.45
CA GLY A 97 10.87 -3.56 -8.51
C GLY A 97 9.41 -3.36 -8.93
N LEU A 98 8.62 -4.43 -9.01
CA LEU A 98 7.23 -4.37 -9.53
C LEU A 98 6.30 -3.38 -8.80
N PRO A 99 6.34 -3.23 -7.46
CA PRO A 99 5.48 -2.26 -6.76
C PRO A 99 5.78 -0.80 -7.11
N LEU A 100 6.99 -0.55 -7.64
CA LEU A 100 7.57 0.77 -7.87
C LEU A 100 7.53 1.22 -9.33
N SER A 101 7.23 0.34 -10.30
CA SER A 101 7.12 0.71 -11.72
C SER A 101 5.87 0.12 -12.38
N THR A 102 5.11 0.97 -13.07
CA THR A 102 4.00 0.52 -13.92
C THR A 102 4.52 -0.15 -15.20
N THR A 103 5.55 0.41 -15.80
CA THR A 103 6.19 -0.12 -17.01
C THR A 103 6.74 -1.53 -16.80
N LEU A 104 7.37 -1.80 -15.66
CA LEU A 104 7.85 -3.15 -15.34
C LEU A 104 6.70 -4.17 -15.24
N ARG A 105 5.56 -3.77 -14.65
CA ARG A 105 4.35 -4.62 -14.61
C ARG A 105 3.81 -4.88 -16.01
N GLU A 106 3.78 -3.86 -16.87
CA GLU A 106 3.39 -4.02 -18.28
C GLU A 106 4.34 -4.96 -19.03
N LEU A 107 5.64 -4.87 -18.80
CA LEU A 107 6.63 -5.77 -19.40
C LEU A 107 6.41 -7.24 -18.98
N VAL A 108 6.14 -7.50 -17.70
CA VAL A 108 5.80 -8.86 -17.22
C VAL A 108 4.56 -9.41 -17.91
N VAL A 109 3.54 -8.58 -18.13
CA VAL A 109 2.28 -8.99 -18.78
C VAL A 109 2.48 -9.21 -20.29
N ARG A 110 3.26 -8.35 -20.96
CA ARG A 110 3.48 -8.40 -22.41
C ARG A 110 4.52 -9.44 -22.83
N THR A 111 5.38 -9.88 -21.92
CA THR A 111 6.41 -10.88 -22.24
C THR A 111 5.80 -12.27 -22.11
N ASP A 112 5.63 -12.93 -23.25
CA ASP A 112 4.97 -14.23 -23.35
C ASP A 112 5.55 -15.24 -22.35
N GLY A 113 4.66 -15.91 -21.62
CA GLY A 113 5.00 -16.96 -20.67
C GLY A 113 5.48 -16.49 -19.30
N VAL A 114 5.89 -15.23 -19.11
CA VAL A 114 6.46 -14.79 -17.81
C VAL A 114 5.41 -14.87 -16.69
N ALA A 115 4.22 -14.30 -16.88
CA ALA A 115 3.17 -14.35 -15.84
C ALA A 115 2.69 -15.78 -15.50
N PRO A 116 2.39 -16.67 -16.48
CA PRO A 116 2.12 -18.09 -16.22
C PRO A 116 3.26 -18.78 -15.48
N ARG A 117 4.51 -18.49 -15.86
CA ARG A 117 5.68 -19.09 -15.24
C ARG A 117 5.88 -18.62 -13.81
N LEU A 118 5.58 -17.37 -13.47
CA LEU A 118 5.58 -16.90 -12.08
C LEU A 118 4.59 -17.69 -11.21
N LEU A 119 3.40 -18.00 -11.73
CA LEU A 119 2.42 -18.83 -11.03
C LEU A 119 2.94 -20.26 -10.86
N GLU A 120 3.54 -20.84 -11.89
CA GLU A 120 4.15 -22.17 -11.81
C GLU A 120 5.27 -22.22 -10.77
N LEU A 121 6.21 -21.28 -10.83
CA LEU A 121 7.32 -21.16 -9.88
C LEU A 121 6.84 -20.94 -8.44
N SER A 122 5.71 -20.26 -8.24
CA SER A 122 5.08 -20.15 -6.92
C SER A 122 4.68 -21.51 -6.32
N ARG A 123 4.40 -22.49 -7.19
CA ARG A 123 4.07 -23.87 -6.79
C ARG A 123 5.31 -24.76 -6.69
N SER A 124 6.21 -24.69 -7.67
CA SER A 124 7.20 -25.74 -7.92
C SER A 124 8.66 -25.33 -7.77
N ALA A 125 8.99 -24.05 -7.55
CA ALA A 125 10.39 -23.65 -7.40
C ALA A 125 11.06 -24.43 -6.24
N HIS A 126 12.35 -24.76 -6.36
CA HIS A 126 13.01 -25.61 -5.37
C HIS A 126 13.13 -24.93 -4.01
N THR A 127 13.40 -23.63 -3.96
CA THR A 127 13.51 -22.89 -2.70
C THR A 127 12.19 -22.23 -2.30
N VAL A 128 11.89 -22.26 -1.00
CA VAL A 128 10.73 -21.55 -0.40
C VAL A 128 10.76 -20.06 -0.73
N LYS A 129 11.94 -19.43 -0.70
CA LYS A 129 12.12 -18.01 -1.03
C LYS A 129 11.75 -17.72 -2.48
N ALA A 130 12.19 -18.55 -3.44
CA ALA A 130 11.81 -18.38 -4.84
C ALA A 130 10.28 -18.48 -5.01
N ARG A 131 9.62 -19.43 -4.35
CA ARG A 131 8.15 -19.54 -4.37
C ARG A 131 7.49 -18.27 -3.82
N HIS A 132 7.99 -17.73 -2.71
CA HIS A 132 7.48 -16.50 -2.09
C HIS A 132 7.67 -15.27 -2.99
N HIS A 133 8.87 -15.09 -3.57
CA HIS A 133 9.15 -13.98 -4.48
C HIS A 133 8.29 -14.06 -5.74
N ALA A 134 8.13 -15.25 -6.33
CA ALA A 134 7.25 -15.46 -7.48
C ALA A 134 5.78 -15.12 -7.18
N ALA A 135 5.26 -15.56 -6.03
CA ALA A 135 3.89 -15.26 -5.61
C ALA A 135 3.67 -13.76 -5.35
N LYS A 136 4.67 -13.07 -4.78
CA LYS A 136 4.63 -11.62 -4.57
C LYS A 136 4.70 -10.83 -5.88
N ALA A 137 5.54 -11.27 -6.82
CA ALA A 137 5.62 -10.69 -8.15
C ALA A 137 4.27 -10.85 -8.89
N LEU A 138 3.64 -12.02 -8.77
CA LEU A 138 2.31 -12.30 -9.32
C LEU A 138 1.22 -11.39 -8.74
N ASP A 139 1.14 -11.26 -7.41
CA ASP A 139 0.18 -10.36 -6.71
C ASP A 139 0.32 -8.91 -7.20
N THR A 140 1.56 -8.45 -7.36
CA THR A 140 1.83 -7.08 -7.80
C THR A 140 1.53 -6.87 -9.29
N THR A 141 1.72 -7.90 -10.11
CA THR A 141 1.40 -7.87 -11.55
C THR A 141 -0.11 -7.77 -11.76
N CYS A 142 -0.90 -8.57 -11.03
CA CYS A 142 -2.37 -8.53 -11.08
C CYS A 142 -2.98 -7.22 -10.54
N ALA A 143 -2.17 -6.36 -9.90
CA ALA A 143 -2.58 -5.03 -9.48
C ALA A 143 -2.74 -4.02 -10.62
N LEU A 144 -2.26 -4.35 -11.83
CA LEU A 144 -2.36 -3.49 -13.00
C LEU A 144 -3.76 -3.62 -13.66
N PRO A 145 -4.66 -2.62 -13.54
CA PRO A 145 -6.03 -2.76 -14.03
C PRO A 145 -6.12 -2.99 -15.54
N ALA A 146 -5.23 -2.35 -16.30
CA ALA A 146 -5.15 -2.47 -17.76
C ALA A 146 -4.75 -3.89 -18.23
N ALA A 147 -4.08 -4.67 -17.38
CA ALA A 147 -3.62 -6.03 -17.71
C ALA A 147 -4.65 -7.12 -17.39
N ARG A 148 -5.74 -6.78 -16.68
CA ARG A 148 -6.73 -7.74 -16.18
C ARG A 148 -7.18 -8.73 -17.26
N ARG A 149 -7.63 -8.19 -18.40
CA ARG A 149 -8.17 -9.00 -19.49
C ARG A 149 -7.12 -9.94 -20.08
N ALA A 150 -5.93 -9.43 -20.38
CA ALA A 150 -4.83 -10.25 -20.90
C ALA A 150 -4.49 -11.42 -19.96
N LEU A 151 -4.45 -11.17 -18.65
CA LEU A 151 -4.18 -12.21 -17.64
C LEU A 151 -5.31 -13.24 -17.52
N ILE A 152 -6.57 -12.83 -17.69
CA ILE A 152 -7.72 -13.75 -17.73
C ILE A 152 -7.70 -14.57 -19.03
N ASP A 153 -7.42 -13.94 -20.17
CA ASP A 153 -7.39 -14.56 -21.49
C ASP A 153 -6.37 -15.71 -21.58
N ILE A 154 -5.19 -15.55 -20.98
CA ILE A 154 -4.17 -16.62 -20.89
C ILE A 154 -4.49 -17.71 -19.85
N GLY A 155 -5.65 -17.67 -19.21
CA GLY A 155 -6.08 -18.71 -18.25
C GLY A 155 -5.41 -18.64 -16.87
N LEU A 156 -4.70 -17.55 -16.54
CA LEU A 156 -3.93 -17.44 -15.30
C LEU A 156 -4.78 -17.65 -14.03
N HIS A 157 -6.03 -17.17 -14.07
CA HIS A 157 -7.00 -17.27 -12.99
C HIS A 157 -7.35 -18.72 -12.60
N GLU A 158 -7.39 -19.66 -13.56
CA GLU A 158 -7.68 -21.07 -13.29
C GLU A 158 -6.57 -21.71 -12.46
N GLY A 159 -5.31 -21.46 -12.83
CA GLY A 159 -4.15 -21.93 -12.08
C GLY A 159 -4.04 -21.28 -10.69
N MET A 160 -4.45 -20.02 -10.55
CA MET A 160 -4.54 -19.34 -9.25
C MET A 160 -5.57 -20.01 -8.34
N VAL A 161 -6.76 -20.32 -8.86
CA VAL A 161 -7.79 -21.05 -8.10
C VAL A 161 -7.26 -22.39 -7.62
N ALA A 162 -6.64 -23.17 -8.51
CA ALA A 162 -6.04 -24.45 -8.15
C ALA A 162 -4.98 -24.30 -7.04
N LEU A 163 -4.11 -23.28 -7.13
CA LEU A 163 -3.06 -23.05 -6.13
C LEU A 163 -3.59 -22.60 -4.77
N ILE A 164 -4.67 -21.80 -4.73
CA ILE A 164 -5.29 -21.35 -3.47
C ILE A 164 -5.96 -22.51 -2.74
N LEU A 165 -6.59 -23.41 -3.50
CA LEU A 165 -7.32 -24.57 -2.98
C LEU A 165 -6.42 -25.76 -2.65
N ASP A 166 -5.15 -25.74 -3.07
CA ASP A 166 -4.17 -26.77 -2.78
C ASP A 166 -3.74 -26.72 -1.30
N PRO A 167 -4.05 -27.74 -0.48
CA PRO A 167 -3.65 -27.79 0.93
C PRO A 167 -2.13 -28.02 1.11
N ALA A 168 -1.42 -28.49 0.08
CA ALA A 168 0.03 -28.67 0.11
C ALA A 168 0.79 -27.36 -0.15
N ALA A 169 0.14 -26.37 -0.77
CA ALA A 169 0.76 -25.09 -1.07
C ALA A 169 1.12 -24.32 0.21
N LEU A 170 2.24 -23.60 0.15
CA LEU A 170 2.72 -22.74 1.23
C LEU A 170 1.67 -21.67 1.60
N ARG A 171 1.51 -21.37 2.89
CA ARG A 171 0.45 -20.45 3.33
C ARG A 171 0.66 -19.06 2.78
N PHE A 172 1.90 -18.58 2.75
CA PHE A 172 2.21 -17.29 2.14
C PHE A 172 1.85 -17.26 0.65
N VAL A 173 2.15 -18.33 -0.09
CA VAL A 173 1.84 -18.45 -1.52
C VAL A 173 0.32 -18.43 -1.75
N ARG A 174 -0.46 -19.18 -0.96
CA ARG A 174 -1.93 -19.16 -1.01
C ARG A 174 -2.47 -17.75 -0.73
N LYS A 175 -1.97 -17.08 0.31
CA LYS A 175 -2.35 -15.70 0.69
C LYS A 175 -2.05 -14.69 -0.42
N ALA A 176 -0.84 -14.72 -1.00
CA ALA A 176 -0.46 -13.82 -2.09
C ALA A 176 -1.25 -14.09 -3.38
N THR A 177 -1.49 -15.36 -3.71
CA THR A 177 -2.26 -15.77 -4.89
C THR A 177 -3.74 -15.40 -4.77
N ALA A 178 -4.33 -15.58 -3.58
CA ALA A 178 -5.70 -15.13 -3.30
C ALA A 178 -5.83 -13.61 -3.40
N SER A 179 -4.81 -12.88 -2.94
CA SER A 179 -4.70 -11.43 -3.12
C SER A 179 -4.63 -11.06 -4.61
N ALA A 180 -3.86 -11.79 -5.42
CA ALA A 180 -3.77 -11.59 -6.88
C ALA A 180 -5.13 -11.82 -7.56
N LEU A 181 -5.80 -12.92 -7.26
CA LEU A 181 -7.12 -13.27 -7.79
C LEU A 181 -8.19 -12.25 -7.36
N ALA A 182 -8.14 -11.78 -6.11
CA ALA A 182 -9.02 -10.73 -5.61
C ALA A 182 -8.87 -9.42 -6.40
N GLN A 183 -7.68 -9.10 -6.88
CA GLN A 183 -7.44 -7.91 -7.71
C GLN A 183 -8.07 -8.02 -9.09
N LEU A 184 -7.96 -9.18 -9.74
CA LEU A 184 -8.62 -9.46 -11.00
C LEU A 184 -10.15 -9.38 -10.85
N ALA A 185 -10.70 -10.03 -9.81
CA ALA A 185 -12.13 -10.04 -9.53
C ALA A 185 -12.68 -8.64 -9.20
N ALA A 186 -12.01 -7.89 -8.31
CA ALA A 186 -12.41 -6.52 -7.99
C ALA A 186 -12.24 -5.55 -9.17
N GLY A 187 -11.25 -5.79 -10.04
CA GLY A 187 -11.06 -5.04 -11.27
C GLY A 187 -12.16 -5.32 -12.30
N ALA A 188 -12.57 -6.58 -12.46
CA ALA A 188 -13.65 -6.98 -13.35
C ALA A 188 -15.00 -6.43 -12.84
N ALA A 189 -15.29 -6.59 -11.55
CA ALA A 189 -16.52 -6.11 -10.93
C ALA A 189 -16.69 -4.58 -11.12
N ARG A 190 -15.65 -3.79 -10.83
CA ARG A 190 -15.70 -2.32 -11.01
C ARG A 190 -15.93 -1.91 -12.47
N ALA A 191 -15.29 -2.59 -13.42
CA ALA A 191 -15.50 -2.29 -14.83
C ALA A 191 -16.90 -2.71 -15.31
N ALA A 192 -17.41 -3.86 -14.84
CA ALA A 192 -18.77 -4.32 -15.13
C ALA A 192 -19.84 -3.38 -14.56
N GLU A 193 -19.64 -2.86 -13.34
CA GLU A 193 -20.46 -1.81 -12.73
C GLU A 193 -20.45 -0.51 -13.54
N ALA A 194 -19.31 -0.17 -14.17
CA ALA A 194 -19.17 0.97 -15.06
C ALA A 194 -19.76 0.73 -16.48
N GLY A 195 -20.34 -0.45 -16.75
CA GLY A 195 -20.99 -0.77 -18.02
C GLY A 195 -20.12 -1.48 -19.06
N ASP A 196 -18.91 -1.93 -18.69
CA ASP A 196 -18.05 -2.71 -19.60
C ASP A 196 -18.61 -4.13 -19.79
N ALA A 197 -19.12 -4.42 -20.99
CA ALA A 197 -19.66 -5.73 -21.35
C ALA A 197 -18.59 -6.83 -21.32
N GLN A 198 -17.34 -6.51 -21.65
CA GLN A 198 -16.26 -7.48 -21.60
C GLN A 198 -15.91 -7.84 -20.15
N ALA A 199 -15.91 -6.86 -19.25
CA ALA A 199 -15.67 -7.11 -17.84
C ALA A 199 -16.72 -8.04 -17.20
N ARG A 200 -17.93 -8.08 -17.74
CA ARG A 200 -18.96 -9.05 -17.34
C ARG A 200 -18.59 -10.47 -17.77
N ALA A 201 -18.13 -10.65 -19.01
CA ALA A 201 -17.60 -11.95 -19.46
C ALA A 201 -16.37 -12.39 -18.65
N ASP A 202 -15.51 -11.45 -18.26
CA ASP A 202 -14.37 -11.72 -17.36
C ASP A 202 -14.85 -12.27 -16.00
N LEU A 203 -15.93 -11.72 -15.43
CA LEU A 203 -16.52 -12.20 -14.18
C LEU A 203 -17.10 -13.62 -14.32
N ASP A 204 -17.78 -13.89 -15.43
CA ASP A 204 -18.34 -15.21 -15.72
C ASP A 204 -17.23 -16.27 -15.79
N ARG A 205 -16.11 -15.96 -16.44
CA ARG A 205 -14.92 -16.84 -16.49
C ARG A 205 -14.31 -17.06 -15.12
N LEU A 206 -14.15 -16.00 -14.32
CA LEU A 206 -13.65 -16.11 -12.94
C LEU A 206 -14.57 -16.98 -12.08
N ALA A 207 -15.89 -16.81 -12.19
CA ALA A 207 -16.87 -17.59 -11.45
C ALA A 207 -16.83 -19.07 -11.88
N ALA A 208 -16.84 -19.34 -13.18
CA ALA A 208 -16.75 -20.70 -13.74
C ALA A 208 -15.45 -21.42 -13.34
N ALA A 209 -14.34 -20.69 -13.21
CA ALA A 209 -13.08 -21.23 -12.73
C ALA A 209 -13.07 -21.57 -11.23
N GLY A 210 -14.11 -21.20 -10.47
CA GLY A 210 -14.21 -21.44 -9.03
C GLY A 210 -13.57 -20.36 -8.16
N ALA A 211 -13.44 -19.11 -8.67
CA ALA A 211 -12.85 -18.01 -7.90
C ALA A 211 -13.63 -17.70 -6.62
N ILE A 212 -14.96 -17.85 -6.61
CA ILE A 212 -15.79 -17.64 -5.42
C ILE A 212 -15.35 -18.58 -4.28
N ARG A 213 -15.26 -19.88 -4.56
CA ARG A 213 -14.79 -20.89 -3.61
C ARG A 213 -13.36 -20.63 -3.17
N ALA A 214 -12.46 -20.30 -4.09
CA ALA A 214 -11.06 -20.02 -3.76
C ALA A 214 -10.90 -18.81 -2.83
N LEU A 215 -11.57 -17.70 -3.13
CA LEU A 215 -11.52 -16.50 -2.29
C LEU A 215 -12.16 -16.75 -0.91
N GLN A 216 -13.25 -17.51 -0.84
CA GLN A 216 -13.85 -17.90 0.43
C GLN A 216 -12.93 -18.82 1.25
N ALA A 217 -12.33 -19.84 0.65
CA ALA A 217 -11.38 -20.73 1.32
C ALA A 217 -10.16 -19.97 1.88
N SER A 218 -9.72 -18.91 1.19
CA SER A 218 -8.67 -18.01 1.71
C SER A 218 -9.13 -17.16 2.89
N LEU A 219 -10.43 -16.85 3.01
CA LEU A 219 -10.99 -16.09 4.13
C LEU A 219 -11.27 -16.98 5.34
N ASP A 220 -11.56 -18.27 5.11
CA ASP A 220 -11.79 -19.26 6.16
C ASP A 220 -10.49 -19.66 6.89
N ASP A 221 -9.33 -19.45 6.26
CA ASP A 221 -8.01 -19.59 6.88
C ASP A 221 -7.59 -18.26 7.53
N PRO A 222 -7.56 -18.14 8.89
CA PRO A 222 -7.23 -16.90 9.56
C PRO A 222 -5.85 -16.33 9.20
N ALA A 223 -4.93 -17.19 8.77
CA ALA A 223 -3.58 -16.79 8.41
C ALA A 223 -3.52 -16.16 6.99
N CYS A 224 -4.47 -16.53 6.12
CA CYS A 224 -4.60 -16.04 4.74
C CYS A 224 -5.67 -14.95 4.60
N ALA A 225 -6.58 -14.81 5.57
CA ALA A 225 -7.67 -13.86 5.53
C ALA A 225 -7.15 -12.42 5.34
N ARG A 226 -7.71 -11.72 4.35
CA ARG A 226 -7.45 -10.30 4.10
C ARG A 226 -8.74 -9.57 3.81
N GLN A 227 -8.88 -8.37 4.36
CA GLN A 227 -10.03 -7.50 4.08
C GLN A 227 -10.23 -7.24 2.58
N ARG A 228 -9.15 -7.03 1.82
CA ARG A 228 -9.22 -6.85 0.36
C ARG A 228 -9.87 -8.04 -0.36
N THR A 229 -9.62 -9.26 0.11
CA THR A 229 -10.19 -10.50 -0.44
C THR A 229 -11.68 -10.56 -0.19
N ARG A 230 -12.12 -10.22 1.03
CA ARG A 230 -13.55 -10.11 1.37
C ARG A 230 -14.25 -9.04 0.52
N GLY A 231 -13.64 -7.87 0.37
CA GLY A 231 -14.17 -6.80 -0.46
C GLY A 231 -14.27 -7.16 -1.95
N ALA A 232 -13.33 -7.95 -2.47
CA ALA A 232 -13.38 -8.46 -3.84
C ALA A 232 -14.50 -9.50 -4.02
N LEU A 233 -14.62 -10.45 -3.09
CA LEU A 233 -15.66 -11.47 -3.10
C LEU A 233 -17.07 -10.85 -3.07
N LEU A 234 -17.31 -9.89 -2.16
CA LEU A 234 -18.58 -9.18 -2.06
C LEU A 234 -18.96 -8.48 -3.38
N ARG A 235 -18.00 -7.75 -3.98
CA ARG A 235 -18.21 -7.05 -5.25
C ARG A 235 -18.45 -8.00 -6.41
N MET A 236 -17.70 -9.09 -6.49
CA MET A 236 -17.87 -10.13 -7.51
C MET A 236 -19.27 -10.74 -7.44
N CYS A 237 -19.70 -11.22 -6.26
CA CYS A 237 -21.04 -11.78 -6.07
C CYS A 237 -22.16 -10.76 -6.38
N GLY A 238 -21.97 -9.49 -5.99
CA GLY A 238 -22.89 -8.41 -6.31
C GLY A 238 -23.02 -8.13 -7.81
N ALA A 239 -21.90 -8.09 -8.53
CA ALA A 239 -21.87 -7.84 -9.96
C ALA A 239 -22.44 -9.02 -10.76
N LEU A 240 -22.22 -10.26 -10.30
CA LEU A 240 -22.71 -11.47 -10.98
C LEU A 240 -24.25 -11.56 -11.04
N HIS A 241 -24.97 -10.96 -10.10
CA HIS A 241 -26.43 -10.95 -10.14
C HIS A 241 -27.01 -9.83 -11.01
N ALA A 242 -26.19 -8.84 -11.39
CA ALA A 242 -26.65 -7.60 -12.02
C ALA A 242 -26.77 -7.64 -13.55
N GLY A 243 -26.68 -8.80 -14.22
CA GLY A 243 -26.81 -8.79 -15.68
C GLY A 243 -26.90 -10.12 -16.42
N THR A 244 -27.86 -10.16 -17.34
CA THR A 244 -27.96 -11.04 -18.53
C THR A 244 -28.33 -12.51 -18.29
N ALA A 245 -28.92 -13.13 -19.32
CA ALA A 245 -29.24 -14.56 -19.33
C ALA A 245 -27.99 -15.45 -19.22
N GLU A 246 -26.81 -14.94 -19.60
CA GLU A 246 -25.56 -15.70 -19.53
C GLU A 246 -25.07 -15.87 -18.09
N HIS A 247 -25.15 -14.83 -17.26
CA HIS A 247 -24.84 -14.95 -15.83
C HIS A 247 -25.79 -15.91 -15.11
N ALA A 248 -27.07 -15.96 -15.51
CA ALA A 248 -28.02 -16.93 -14.95
C ALA A 248 -27.58 -18.38 -15.24
N ARG A 249 -26.97 -18.64 -16.40
CA ARG A 249 -26.40 -19.96 -16.72
C ARG A 249 -25.16 -20.26 -15.89
N VAL A 250 -24.25 -19.30 -15.74
CA VAL A 250 -23.04 -19.46 -14.90
C VAL A 250 -23.43 -19.71 -13.44
N LEU A 251 -24.35 -18.92 -12.90
CA LEU A 251 -24.89 -19.13 -11.55
C LEU A 251 -25.54 -20.51 -11.41
N ALA A 252 -26.28 -20.99 -12.41
CA ALA A 252 -26.88 -22.32 -12.41
C ALA A 252 -25.84 -23.46 -12.46
N ALA A 253 -24.68 -23.21 -13.08
CA ALA A 253 -23.57 -24.16 -13.14
C ALA A 253 -22.74 -24.24 -11.85
N LEU A 254 -22.87 -23.27 -10.95
CA LEU A 254 -22.20 -23.29 -9.65
C LEU A 254 -22.76 -24.40 -8.75
N SER A 255 -21.88 -24.93 -7.87
CA SER A 255 -22.31 -25.88 -6.84
C SER A 255 -23.37 -25.27 -5.91
N GLY A 256 -24.17 -26.12 -5.25
CA GLY A 256 -25.19 -25.64 -4.31
C GLY A 256 -24.62 -24.72 -3.23
N ALA A 257 -23.48 -25.12 -2.63
CA ALA A 257 -22.78 -24.32 -1.64
C ALA A 257 -22.26 -22.98 -2.19
N GLU A 258 -21.75 -22.94 -3.43
CA GLU A 258 -21.33 -21.68 -4.05
C GLU A 258 -22.50 -20.76 -4.36
N ARG A 259 -23.66 -21.29 -4.78
CA ARG A 259 -24.88 -20.50 -4.99
C ARG A 259 -25.38 -19.89 -3.70
N GLU A 260 -25.44 -20.67 -2.62
CA GLU A 260 -25.82 -20.17 -1.28
C GLU A 260 -24.86 -19.08 -0.81
N LEU A 261 -23.55 -19.26 -1.04
CA LEU A 261 -22.54 -18.26 -0.71
C LEU A 261 -22.73 -16.97 -1.53
N VAL A 262 -23.01 -17.08 -2.83
CA VAL A 262 -23.28 -15.90 -3.68
C VAL A 262 -24.48 -15.13 -3.15
N GLU A 263 -25.59 -15.81 -2.85
CA GLU A 263 -26.78 -15.15 -2.31
C GLU A 263 -26.53 -14.55 -0.92
N ALA A 264 -25.79 -15.23 -0.03
CA ALA A 264 -25.43 -14.70 1.28
C ALA A 264 -24.55 -13.44 1.17
N ARG A 265 -23.53 -13.46 0.31
CA ARG A 265 -22.63 -12.30 0.08
C ARG A 265 -23.33 -11.16 -0.63
N ARG A 266 -24.27 -11.46 -1.51
CA ARG A 266 -25.13 -10.47 -2.12
C ARG A 266 -26.07 -9.84 -1.11
N ALA A 267 -26.73 -10.63 -0.26
CA ALA A 267 -27.58 -10.11 0.80
C ALA A 267 -26.78 -9.21 1.75
N GLU A 268 -25.54 -9.61 2.08
CA GLU A 268 -24.61 -8.76 2.84
C GLU A 268 -24.32 -7.44 2.10
N LEU A 269 -24.01 -7.47 0.80
CA LEU A 269 -23.78 -6.26 0.01
C LEU A 269 -25.05 -5.39 -0.13
N ALA A 270 -26.23 -6.00 -0.29
CA ALA A 270 -27.50 -5.31 -0.41
C ALA A 270 -27.90 -4.66 0.91
N ALA A 271 -27.72 -5.34 2.04
CA ALA A 271 -27.90 -4.77 3.37
C ALA A 271 -26.98 -3.56 3.59
N ARG A 272 -25.71 -3.66 3.17
CA ARG A 272 -24.77 -2.52 3.17
C ARG A 272 -25.16 -1.41 2.20
N LYS A 273 -25.84 -1.68 1.09
CA LYS A 273 -26.31 -0.62 0.18
C LYS A 273 -27.62 0.02 0.66
N ALA A 274 -28.45 -0.74 1.36
CA ALA A 274 -29.76 -0.32 1.86
C ALA A 274 -29.68 0.47 3.18
N ASP A 275 -28.64 0.25 3.97
CA ASP A 275 -28.39 1.05 5.17
C ASP A 275 -27.99 2.48 4.75
N PRO A 276 -28.79 3.52 5.08
CA PRO A 276 -28.49 4.90 4.71
C PRO A 276 -27.21 5.42 5.39
N LEU A 277 -26.76 4.78 6.47
CA LEU A 277 -25.50 5.05 7.13
C LEU A 277 -24.35 4.21 6.57
N ALA A 278 -24.61 3.13 5.83
CA ALA A 278 -23.54 2.28 5.34
C ALA A 278 -22.62 2.95 4.31
N PRO A 279 -23.04 3.88 3.42
CA PRO A 279 -22.10 4.70 2.68
C PRO A 279 -21.18 5.54 3.58
N LEU A 280 -21.71 6.01 4.72
CA LEU A 280 -20.93 6.74 5.74
C LEU A 280 -20.03 5.80 6.54
N VAL A 281 -20.48 4.59 6.89
CA VAL A 281 -19.72 3.59 7.65
C VAL A 281 -18.67 2.90 6.78
N ASP A 282 -18.96 2.56 5.53
CA ASP A 282 -17.99 2.03 4.57
C ASP A 282 -16.99 3.12 4.18
N SER A 283 -17.44 4.37 4.01
CA SER A 283 -16.53 5.52 3.83
C SER A 283 -15.69 5.76 5.08
N ALA A 284 -16.28 5.70 6.29
CA ALA A 284 -15.55 5.85 7.54
C ALA A 284 -14.59 4.68 7.76
N HIS A 285 -14.96 3.44 7.45
CA HIS A 285 -14.08 2.28 7.55
C HIS A 285 -12.94 2.38 6.53
N SER A 286 -13.26 2.67 5.27
CA SER A 286 -12.26 2.85 4.22
C SER A 286 -11.36 4.05 4.51
N LEU A 287 -11.87 5.13 5.11
CA LEU A 287 -11.06 6.28 5.54
C LEU A 287 -10.21 5.94 6.77
N LEU A 288 -10.81 5.41 7.83
CA LEU A 288 -10.18 5.18 9.13
C LEU A 288 -9.19 4.01 9.08
N VAL A 289 -9.60 2.86 8.57
CA VAL A 289 -8.80 1.64 8.60
C VAL A 289 -7.93 1.52 7.35
N GLU A 290 -8.51 1.69 6.16
CA GLU A 290 -7.77 1.49 4.90
C GLU A 290 -6.99 2.74 4.45
N GLY A 291 -7.51 3.93 4.75
CA GLY A 291 -6.96 5.23 4.36
C GLY A 291 -6.06 5.87 5.41
N GLY A 292 -5.84 5.18 6.54
CA GLY A 292 -4.98 5.64 7.62
C GLY A 292 -5.57 6.76 8.48
N ALA A 293 -6.87 7.10 8.36
CA ALA A 293 -7.46 8.15 9.19
C ALA A 293 -7.58 7.79 10.67
N LEU A 294 -7.51 6.51 11.02
CA LEU A 294 -7.35 6.08 12.41
C LEU A 294 -6.01 6.53 12.98
N MET A 295 -4.91 6.36 12.23
CA MET A 295 -3.61 6.92 12.62
C MET A 295 -3.74 8.43 12.85
N TYR A 296 -4.47 9.14 12.00
CA TYR A 296 -4.71 10.56 12.16
C TYR A 296 -5.52 10.91 13.40
N LEU A 297 -6.55 10.13 13.74
CA LEU A 297 -7.30 10.29 14.98
C LEU A 297 -6.40 10.13 16.21
N HIS A 298 -5.55 9.10 16.21
CA HIS A 298 -4.57 8.88 17.28
C HIS A 298 -3.56 10.03 17.36
N THR A 299 -3.06 10.55 16.23
CA THR A 299 -2.15 11.72 16.22
C THR A 299 -2.83 13.00 16.70
N ALA A 300 -4.09 13.24 16.33
CA ALA A 300 -4.86 14.36 16.82
C ALA A 300 -5.11 14.26 18.34
N ALA A 301 -5.48 13.08 18.83
CA ALA A 301 -5.68 12.82 20.25
C ALA A 301 -4.36 12.98 21.04
N GLY A 302 -3.26 12.44 20.52
CA GLY A 302 -1.93 12.61 21.09
C GLY A 302 -1.52 14.08 21.19
N GLY A 303 -1.76 14.86 20.13
CA GLY A 303 -1.55 16.31 20.13
C GLY A 303 -2.41 17.06 21.15
N LEU A 304 -3.67 16.66 21.30
CA LEU A 304 -4.58 17.25 22.28
C LEU A 304 -4.12 16.99 23.71
N VAL A 305 -3.84 15.72 24.04
CA VAL A 305 -3.40 15.32 25.40
C VAL A 305 -2.05 15.95 25.72
N TRP A 306 -1.07 15.85 24.83
CA TRP A 306 0.26 16.38 25.06
C TRP A 306 0.27 17.90 25.19
N GLY A 307 -0.47 18.60 24.31
CA GLY A 307 -0.62 20.05 24.37
C GLY A 307 -1.29 20.52 25.67
N ALA A 308 -2.28 19.77 26.17
CA ALA A 308 -2.92 20.06 27.45
C ALA A 308 -1.98 19.83 28.64
N LEU A 309 -1.25 18.71 28.65
CA LEU A 309 -0.32 18.35 29.73
C LEU A 309 0.83 19.35 29.85
N GLU A 310 1.49 19.70 28.75
CA GLU A 310 2.60 20.66 28.75
C GLU A 310 2.11 22.07 29.13
N SER A 311 0.92 22.46 28.68
CA SER A 311 0.31 23.74 29.08
C SER A 311 -0.07 23.79 30.57
N ALA A 312 -0.52 22.66 31.13
CA ALA A 312 -0.79 22.53 32.56
C ALA A 312 0.51 22.54 33.38
N ARG A 313 1.57 21.87 32.90
CA ARG A 313 2.91 21.89 33.50
C ARG A 313 3.50 23.30 33.54
N ALA A 314 3.24 24.10 32.51
CA ALA A 314 3.59 25.51 32.44
C ALA A 314 2.66 26.44 33.26
N ARG A 315 1.67 25.89 33.99
CA ARG A 315 0.71 26.61 34.84
C ARG A 315 -0.11 27.69 34.11
N LEU A 316 -0.46 27.42 32.85
CA LEU A 316 -1.31 28.32 32.05
C LEU A 316 -2.79 28.28 32.51
N GLY A 317 -3.56 29.31 32.18
CA GLY A 317 -4.99 29.35 32.49
C GLY A 317 -5.81 28.37 31.63
N ALA A 318 -6.97 27.93 32.12
CA ALA A 318 -7.81 26.92 31.45
C ALA A 318 -8.14 27.24 29.98
N ARG A 319 -8.41 28.51 29.66
CA ARG A 319 -8.66 28.95 28.26
C ARG A 319 -7.41 28.81 27.38
N GLN A 320 -6.22 29.08 27.91
CA GLN A 320 -4.96 28.93 27.19
C GLN A 320 -4.62 27.45 27.00
N ILE A 321 -4.83 26.61 28.03
CA ILE A 321 -4.68 25.15 27.93
C ILE A 321 -5.57 24.59 26.81
N ALA A 322 -6.86 24.93 26.81
CA ALA A 322 -7.79 24.46 25.78
C ALA A 322 -7.36 24.91 24.37
N ARG A 323 -6.95 26.17 24.22
CA ARG A 323 -6.44 26.70 22.95
C ARG A 323 -5.17 25.97 22.49
N HIS A 324 -4.19 25.80 23.37
CA HIS A 324 -2.94 25.11 23.05
C HIS A 324 -3.18 23.64 22.70
N ALA A 325 -4.05 22.94 23.43
CA ALA A 325 -4.42 21.57 23.14
C ALA A 325 -5.06 21.43 21.75
N LEU A 326 -6.01 22.31 21.40
CA LEU A 326 -6.67 22.29 20.09
C LEU A 326 -5.72 22.65 18.94
N VAL A 327 -4.87 23.67 19.12
CA VAL A 327 -3.88 24.07 18.10
C VAL A 327 -2.85 22.96 17.91
N THR A 328 -2.34 22.38 19.00
CA THR A 328 -1.39 21.26 18.94
C THR A 328 -2.02 20.06 18.27
N SER A 329 -3.24 19.66 18.64
CA SER A 329 -4.01 18.59 18.00
C SER A 329 -4.14 18.78 16.48
N ALA A 330 -4.57 19.98 16.06
CA ALA A 330 -4.75 20.30 14.65
C ALA A 330 -3.42 20.26 13.88
N VAL A 331 -2.35 20.85 14.42
CA VAL A 331 -1.03 20.87 13.77
C VAL A 331 -0.44 19.47 13.70
N THR A 332 -0.44 18.72 14.80
CA THR A 332 0.09 17.35 14.90
C THR A 332 -0.57 16.39 13.93
N CYS A 333 -1.86 16.59 13.64
CA CYS A 333 -2.61 15.76 12.69
C CYS A 333 -2.46 16.28 11.24
N LEU A 334 -2.78 17.55 10.99
CA LEU A 334 -2.89 18.08 9.62
C LEU A 334 -1.54 18.26 8.94
N LEU A 335 -0.49 18.67 9.66
CA LEU A 335 0.81 18.93 9.04
C LEU A 335 1.42 17.63 8.48
N PRO A 336 1.52 16.53 9.23
CA PRO A 336 1.99 15.26 8.67
C PRO A 336 1.08 14.71 7.55
N ILE A 337 -0.24 14.81 7.66
CA ILE A 337 -1.16 14.36 6.58
C ILE A 337 -0.86 15.11 5.28
N THR A 338 -0.90 16.43 5.35
CA THR A 338 -0.89 17.28 4.16
C THR A 338 0.50 17.36 3.56
N VAL A 339 1.53 17.44 4.41
CA VAL A 339 2.92 17.52 3.99
C VAL A 339 3.45 16.13 3.73
N VAL A 340 3.54 15.25 4.73
CA VAL A 340 4.15 13.92 4.56
C VAL A 340 3.26 13.02 3.72
N GLY A 341 1.99 12.81 4.09
CA GLY A 341 1.08 11.93 3.34
C GLY A 341 0.87 12.40 1.89
N GLY A 342 0.69 13.71 1.70
CA GLY A 342 0.60 14.34 0.39
C GLY A 342 1.86 14.18 -0.46
N LEU A 343 3.04 14.44 0.12
CA LEU A 343 4.33 14.29 -0.57
C LEU A 343 4.63 12.82 -0.87
N VAL A 344 4.36 11.89 0.06
CA VAL A 344 4.57 10.45 -0.15
C VAL A 344 3.67 9.93 -1.26
N THR A 345 2.40 10.36 -1.31
CA THR A 345 1.48 9.98 -2.39
C THR A 345 1.97 10.52 -3.72
N ALA A 346 2.31 11.82 -3.79
CA ALA A 346 2.83 12.42 -5.02
C ALA A 346 4.15 11.80 -5.45
N TYR A 347 5.04 11.52 -4.50
CA TYR A 347 6.29 10.80 -4.70
C TYR A 347 6.02 9.43 -5.31
N HIS A 348 5.12 8.65 -4.74
CA HIS A 348 4.85 7.29 -5.22
C HIS A 348 4.25 7.26 -6.63
N GLU A 349 3.41 8.23 -6.97
CA GLU A 349 2.88 8.38 -8.34
C GLU A 349 3.96 8.81 -9.34
N LEU A 350 4.82 9.79 -8.97
CA LEU A 350 5.95 10.21 -9.80
C LEU A 350 6.99 9.10 -9.97
N GLU A 351 7.26 8.36 -8.89
CA GLU A 351 8.13 7.20 -8.86
C GLU A 351 7.63 6.15 -9.86
N LYS A 352 6.34 5.79 -9.82
CA LYS A 352 5.75 4.82 -10.76
C LYS A 352 5.74 5.26 -12.23
N ALA A 353 5.79 6.57 -12.48
CA ALA A 353 5.75 7.16 -13.81
C ALA A 353 7.14 7.48 -14.40
N THR A 354 8.21 7.23 -13.65
CA THR A 354 9.59 7.50 -14.07
C THR A 354 10.35 6.19 -14.21
N ASP A 355 10.91 5.92 -15.39
CA ASP A 355 11.55 4.62 -15.68
C ASP A 355 13.00 4.75 -16.14
N THR A 356 13.56 5.97 -16.15
CA THR A 356 14.95 6.20 -16.60
C THR A 356 15.80 6.81 -15.49
N ARG A 357 17.10 6.45 -15.47
CA ARG A 357 18.08 7.03 -14.52
C ARG A 357 18.09 8.56 -14.51
N PRO A 358 18.10 9.27 -15.66
CA PRO A 358 18.11 10.74 -15.64
C PRO A 358 16.84 11.33 -15.00
N GLN A 359 15.67 10.72 -15.24
CA GLN A 359 14.41 11.17 -14.64
C GLN A 359 14.39 10.93 -13.13
N LYS A 360 14.83 9.75 -12.66
CA LYS A 360 14.93 9.44 -11.22
C LYS A 360 15.93 10.34 -10.51
N LEU A 361 17.09 10.57 -11.12
CA LEU A 361 18.09 11.50 -10.60
C LEU A 361 17.49 12.89 -10.43
N ALA A 362 16.86 13.42 -11.49
CA ALA A 362 16.22 14.73 -11.44
C ALA A 362 15.11 14.78 -10.37
N MET A 363 14.28 13.74 -10.28
CA MET A 363 13.20 13.65 -9.30
C MET A 363 13.72 13.62 -7.86
N TYR A 364 14.69 12.77 -7.54
CA TYR A 364 15.25 12.67 -6.19
C TYR A 364 16.05 13.91 -5.80
N SER A 365 16.83 14.48 -6.73
CA SER A 365 17.51 15.74 -6.50
C SER A 365 16.52 16.88 -6.27
N ALA A 366 15.43 16.95 -7.05
CA ALA A 366 14.38 17.94 -6.84
C ALA A 366 13.64 17.73 -5.50
N ALA A 367 13.33 16.49 -5.13
CA ALA A 367 12.72 16.16 -3.84
C ALA A 367 13.60 16.58 -2.66
N ALA A 368 14.91 16.30 -2.74
CA ALA A 368 15.88 16.75 -1.74
C ALA A 368 15.99 18.29 -1.72
N LEU A 369 15.99 18.95 -2.87
CA LEU A 369 16.01 20.42 -2.96
C LEU A 369 14.77 21.05 -2.31
N LEU A 370 13.61 20.40 -2.40
CA LEU A 370 12.37 20.87 -1.78
C LEU A 370 12.39 20.80 -0.25
N LEU A 371 13.33 20.07 0.36
CA LEU A 371 13.53 20.08 1.82
C LEU A 371 14.19 21.39 2.30
N TYR A 372 14.85 22.15 1.41
CA TYR A 372 15.51 23.42 1.73
C TYR A 372 14.57 24.48 2.32
N PRO A 373 13.39 24.77 1.74
CA PRO A 373 12.42 25.66 2.40
C PRO A 373 11.74 25.01 3.62
N GLY A 374 11.83 23.68 3.76
CA GLY A 374 11.16 22.92 4.82
C GLY A 374 11.52 23.37 6.23
N TRP A 375 12.81 23.66 6.49
CA TRP A 375 13.23 24.09 7.84
C TRP A 375 12.59 25.43 8.25
N ARG A 376 12.41 26.37 7.31
CA ARG A 376 11.73 27.65 7.59
C ARG A 376 10.25 27.44 7.88
N ALA A 377 9.60 26.51 7.17
CA ALA A 377 8.22 26.15 7.46
C ALA A 377 8.10 25.52 8.86
N MET A 378 9.06 24.68 9.26
CA MET A 378 9.07 24.09 10.61
C MET A 378 9.22 25.14 11.71
N GLN A 379 10.04 26.17 11.53
CA GLN A 379 10.13 27.26 12.51
C GLN A 379 8.80 27.99 12.72
N VAL A 380 8.03 28.22 11.65
CA VAL A 380 6.70 28.83 11.75
C VAL A 380 5.72 27.89 12.47
N VAL A 381 5.80 26.59 12.21
CA VAL A 381 5.00 25.57 12.89
C VAL A 381 5.33 25.54 14.38
N GLU A 382 6.60 25.52 14.74
CA GLU A 382 7.07 25.49 16.13
C GLU A 382 6.65 26.73 16.91
N ALA A 383 6.64 27.91 16.26
CA ALA A 383 6.14 29.13 16.86
C ALA A 383 4.62 29.09 17.16
N VAL A 384 3.84 28.35 16.36
CA VAL A 384 2.38 28.25 16.52
C VAL A 384 1.98 27.10 17.47
N ALA A 385 2.72 25.99 17.44
CA ALA A 385 2.41 24.79 18.19
C ALA A 385 3.71 24.14 18.73
N PRO A 386 4.38 24.71 19.74
CA PRO A 386 5.71 24.27 20.19
C PRO A 386 5.76 22.81 20.66
N HIS A 387 4.61 22.23 21.05
CA HIS A 387 4.50 20.87 21.56
C HIS A 387 4.03 19.86 20.49
N TRP A 388 3.94 20.26 19.21
CA TRP A 388 3.37 19.42 18.15
C TRP A 388 4.11 18.10 17.95
N LEU A 389 5.44 18.11 18.09
CA LEU A 389 6.28 16.93 17.91
C LEU A 389 6.05 15.89 19.01
N GLY A 390 5.97 16.32 20.27
CA GLY A 390 5.64 15.41 21.39
C GLY A 390 4.23 14.83 21.25
N GLY A 391 3.27 15.66 20.84
CA GLY A 391 1.93 15.20 20.48
C GLY A 391 1.91 14.15 19.37
N HIS A 392 2.78 14.32 18.37
CA HIS A 392 2.92 13.40 17.25
C HIS A 392 3.44 12.04 17.73
N ILE A 393 4.48 12.04 18.56
CA ILE A 393 5.07 10.82 19.13
C ILE A 393 4.03 10.06 19.96
N VAL A 394 3.34 10.75 20.88
CA VAL A 394 2.31 10.15 21.74
C VAL A 394 1.21 9.51 20.89
N GLY A 395 0.74 10.23 19.88
CA GLY A 395 -0.30 9.72 18.99
C GLY A 395 0.16 8.54 18.14
N PHE A 396 1.37 8.58 17.58
CA PHE A 396 1.94 7.46 16.82
C PHE A 396 2.11 6.21 17.68
N MET A 397 2.64 6.36 18.91
CA MET A 397 2.77 5.24 19.84
C MET A 397 1.40 4.68 20.22
N SER A 398 0.40 5.54 20.44
CA SER A 398 -0.98 5.12 20.70
C SER A 398 -1.57 4.32 19.53
N PHE A 399 -1.33 4.75 18.29
CA PHE A 399 -1.78 4.03 17.10
C PHE A 399 -1.14 2.64 16.98
N PHE A 400 0.18 2.54 17.15
CA PHE A 400 0.85 1.24 17.07
C PHE A 400 0.49 0.31 18.24
N ALA A 401 0.28 0.85 19.44
CA ALA A 401 -0.25 0.08 20.57
C ALA A 401 -1.66 -0.43 20.26
N TRP A 402 -2.53 0.40 19.68
CA TRP A 402 -3.86 -0.01 19.24
C TRP A 402 -3.80 -1.11 18.17
N LEU A 403 -2.95 -0.95 17.15
CA LEU A 403 -2.77 -1.96 16.11
C LEU A 403 -2.30 -3.30 16.70
N ARG A 404 -1.38 -3.25 17.67
CA ARG A 404 -0.86 -4.46 18.33
C ARG A 404 -1.93 -5.14 19.18
N TYR A 405 -2.72 -4.37 19.91
CA TYR A 405 -3.79 -4.87 20.79
C TYR A 405 -4.97 -5.46 20.01
N THR A 406 -5.32 -4.84 18.88
CA THR A 406 -6.46 -5.29 18.04
C THR A 406 -6.09 -6.41 17.06
N GLU A 407 -4.84 -6.90 17.11
CA GLU A 407 -4.30 -7.87 16.15
C GLU A 407 -4.58 -7.51 14.69
N SER A 408 -4.54 -6.20 14.39
CA SER A 408 -4.90 -5.70 13.07
C SER A 408 -4.17 -6.47 11.98
N ASP A 409 -4.89 -6.85 10.92
CA ASP A 409 -4.31 -7.51 9.73
C ASP A 409 -3.13 -6.72 9.14
N LEU A 410 -3.07 -5.41 9.36
CA LEU A 410 -1.96 -4.53 8.98
C LEU A 410 -0.63 -4.91 9.66
N LEU A 411 -0.67 -5.50 10.86
CA LEU A 411 0.50 -5.95 11.62
C LEU A 411 0.68 -7.47 11.60
N ARG A 412 -0.24 -8.26 11.03
CA ARG A 412 -0.03 -9.70 10.80
C ARG A 412 1.09 -9.86 9.77
N SER A 413 2.30 -9.88 10.29
CA SER A 413 3.52 -9.81 9.51
C SER A 413 3.58 -10.99 8.57
N ASP A 414 3.69 -10.69 7.27
CA ASP A 414 4.05 -11.69 6.27
C ASP A 414 5.31 -12.46 6.73
N ALA A 415 6.22 -11.85 7.52
CA ALA A 415 7.38 -12.53 8.10
C ALA A 415 7.04 -13.73 9.00
N GLN A 416 5.90 -13.71 9.72
CA GLN A 416 5.49 -14.86 10.54
C GLN A 416 5.07 -16.04 9.66
N LEU A 417 4.41 -15.77 8.53
CA LEU A 417 4.07 -16.79 7.54
C LEU A 417 5.32 -17.31 6.82
N LEU A 418 6.23 -16.40 6.42
CA LEU A 418 7.49 -16.76 5.79
C LEU A 418 8.34 -17.65 6.71
N ALA A 419 8.41 -17.31 8.01
CA ALA A 419 9.11 -18.10 9.01
C ALA A 419 8.46 -19.48 9.21
N ALA A 420 7.14 -19.53 9.36
CA ALA A 420 6.41 -20.79 9.53
C ALA A 420 6.54 -21.72 8.30
N ASP A 421 6.46 -21.18 7.09
CA ASP A 421 6.65 -21.93 5.85
C ASP A 421 8.09 -22.47 5.75
N SER A 422 9.09 -21.67 6.14
CA SER A 422 10.51 -22.09 6.14
C SER A 422 10.78 -23.21 7.16
N THR A 423 10.15 -23.17 8.34
CA THR A 423 10.27 -24.24 9.34
C THR A 423 9.61 -25.53 8.91
N ARG A 424 8.51 -25.46 8.14
CA ARG A 424 7.81 -26.64 7.62
C ARG A 424 8.63 -27.38 6.58
N ASP A 425 9.37 -26.65 5.75
CA ASP A 425 10.24 -27.22 4.72
C ASP A 425 11.50 -27.86 5.34
N GLY A 426 12.13 -27.18 6.31
CA GLY A 426 13.28 -27.74 7.04
C GLY A 426 12.96 -29.00 7.85
N ALA A 427 11.72 -29.16 8.31
CA ALA A 427 11.26 -30.38 9.00
C ALA A 427 10.98 -31.54 8.03
N ALA A 428 10.65 -31.26 6.77
CA ALA A 428 10.47 -32.28 5.74
C ALA A 428 11.83 -32.84 5.29
N ASP A 429 12.84 -31.97 5.13
CA ASP A 429 14.20 -32.38 4.76
C ASP A 429 14.94 -33.17 5.86
N SER A 430 14.61 -32.94 7.15
CA SER A 430 15.18 -33.71 8.27
C SER A 430 14.53 -35.08 8.50
N SER A 431 13.55 -35.48 7.67
CA SER A 431 12.83 -36.75 7.78
C SER A 431 13.20 -37.78 6.71
N GLY A 432 14.37 -37.61 6.07
CA GLY A 432 14.99 -38.65 5.24
C GLY A 432 15.24 -39.94 6.04
N PRO A 433 15.23 -41.12 5.39
CA PRO A 433 15.05 -42.39 6.07
C PRO A 433 16.24 -42.67 6.98
N ASP A 434 15.98 -42.73 8.28
CA ASP A 434 16.80 -43.51 9.20
C ASP A 434 16.74 -44.96 8.72
N SER A 435 17.73 -45.35 7.92
CA SER A 435 18.07 -46.75 7.69
C SER A 435 18.62 -47.32 9.00
N GLY A 436 17.74 -47.94 9.77
CA GLY A 436 18.04 -48.80 10.91
C GLY A 436 17.20 -50.07 10.85
#